data_AF-A0A067Q9D2-F1
#
_entry.id   AF-A0A067Q9D2-F1
#
_cell.length_a   1.000
_cell.length_b   1.000
_cell.length_c   1.000
_cell.angle_alpha   90.00
_cell.angle_beta   90.00
_cell.angle_gamma   90.00
#
_symmetry.space_group_name_H-M   'P 1'
#
loop_
_entity.id
_entity.type
_entity.pdbx_description
1 polymer ?
#
loop_
_entity_poly.entity_id
_entity_poly.type
_entity_poly.pdbx_seq_one_letter_code
_entity_poly.pdbx_strand_id
1 'polypeptide(L)'
;MPTSTVPFEVLFEFVNDSRQSATLHILRSENDLETSMDAMVLLYGGENISLVLTAGSAYNYMVKQHGKEARLTLKVWQDTTCKMSDIYPDNPPRPANGACSVTPFRGLTITRVT
;
A
#
# COMPACT_ATOMS: atom_id res chain seq x y z
N MET A 1 18.94 7.14 26.25
CA MET A 1 19.49 6.16 25.29
C MET A 1 19.81 6.88 24.00
N PRO A 2 20.96 6.64 23.35
CA PRO A 2 21.19 7.13 22.00
C PRO A 2 20.32 6.33 21.03
N THR A 3 19.65 7.02 20.12
CA THR A 3 18.85 6.41 19.04
C THR A 3 19.81 5.77 18.05
N SER A 4 19.68 4.47 17.81
CA SER A 4 20.45 3.76 16.78
C SER A 4 20.14 4.37 15.41
N THR A 5 21.17 4.78 14.67
CA THR A 5 21.07 5.33 13.30
C THR A 5 21.29 4.28 12.23
N VAL A 6 21.41 3.00 12.61
CA VAL A 6 21.66 1.91 11.67
C VAL A 6 20.35 1.60 10.92
N PRO A 7 20.36 1.58 9.58
CA PRO A 7 19.21 1.12 8.80
C PRO A 7 18.89 -0.33 9.18
N PHE A 8 17.62 -0.60 9.42
CA PHE A 8 17.13 -1.95 9.70
C PHE A 8 15.97 -2.30 8.77
N GLU A 9 15.72 -3.59 8.63
CA GLU A 9 14.66 -4.11 7.76
C GLU A 9 13.37 -4.28 8.54
N VAL A 10 12.25 -4.05 7.86
CA VAL A 10 10.89 -4.23 8.37
C VAL A 10 10.06 -4.97 7.33
N LEU A 11 9.06 -5.70 7.80
CA LEU A 11 8.16 -6.48 6.95
C LEU A 11 6.87 -5.72 6.71
N PHE A 12 6.53 -5.57 5.44
CA PHE A 12 5.21 -5.13 5.02
C PHE A 12 4.45 -6.31 4.43
N GLU A 13 3.34 -6.68 5.06
CA GLU A 13 2.47 -7.75 4.59
C GLU A 13 1.22 -7.16 3.93
N PHE A 14 1.01 -7.49 2.66
CA PHE A 14 -0.21 -7.17 1.95
C PHE A 14 -1.07 -8.42 1.82
N VAL A 15 -2.30 -8.37 2.35
CA VAL A 15 -3.23 -9.49 2.40
C VAL A 15 -4.44 -9.19 1.51
N ASN A 16 -4.65 -10.02 0.49
CA ASN A 16 -5.88 -9.99 -0.29
C ASN A 16 -6.96 -10.80 0.42
N ASP A 17 -7.59 -10.23 1.43
CA ASP A 17 -8.69 -10.85 2.17
C ASP A 17 -10.04 -10.81 1.43
N SER A 18 -10.06 -10.24 0.21
CA SER A 18 -11.24 -10.24 -0.63
C SER A 18 -11.39 -11.57 -1.39
N ARG A 19 -12.58 -11.80 -1.96
CA ARG A 19 -12.83 -12.96 -2.85
C ARG A 19 -12.26 -12.79 -4.26
N GLN A 20 -11.87 -11.57 -4.63
CA GLN A 20 -11.47 -11.21 -5.99
C GLN A 20 -9.95 -11.18 -6.09
N SER A 21 -9.42 -11.52 -7.27
CA SER A 21 -7.99 -11.36 -7.53
C SER A 21 -7.60 -9.88 -7.53
N ALA A 22 -6.41 -9.59 -7.02
CA ALA A 22 -5.83 -8.26 -6.94
C ALA A 22 -4.43 -8.25 -7.53
N THR A 23 -3.99 -7.10 -8.03
CA THR A 23 -2.63 -6.94 -8.53
C THR A 23 -1.92 -5.85 -7.77
N LEU A 24 -0.74 -6.18 -7.26
CA LEU A 24 0.15 -5.24 -6.58
C LEU A 24 1.30 -4.91 -7.51
N HIS A 25 1.43 -3.64 -7.87
CA HIS A 25 2.50 -3.15 -8.74
C HIS A 25 3.46 -2.29 -7.94
N ILE A 26 4.76 -2.48 -8.15
CA ILE A 26 5.81 -1.66 -7.57
C ILE A 26 6.01 -0.42 -8.45
N LEU A 27 5.94 0.77 -7.85
CA LEU A 27 6.13 2.03 -8.56
C LEU A 27 7.53 2.58 -8.22
N ARG A 28 8.43 2.59 -9.20
CA ARG A 28 9.76 3.21 -9.09
C ARG A 28 9.75 4.62 -9.68
N SER A 29 9.20 5.61 -8.96
CA SER A 29 9.55 7.02 -9.15
C SER A 29 8.87 7.88 -8.08
N GLU A 30 9.60 8.84 -7.52
CA GLU A 30 9.05 9.96 -6.74
C GLU A 30 8.63 11.14 -7.63
N ASN A 31 8.95 11.11 -8.93
CA ASN A 31 8.69 12.18 -9.88
C ASN A 31 7.62 11.79 -10.93
N ASP A 32 6.57 12.61 -10.95
CA ASP A 32 5.31 12.51 -11.70
C ASP A 32 5.44 12.70 -13.23
N LEU A 33 6.09 11.80 -13.97
CA LEU A 33 5.88 11.82 -15.43
C LEU A 33 5.82 10.48 -16.15
N GLU A 34 6.42 9.42 -15.61
CA GLU A 34 6.21 8.07 -16.15
C GLU A 34 6.11 7.09 -14.99
N THR A 35 4.92 6.55 -14.78
CA THR A 35 4.73 5.43 -13.85
C THR A 35 5.31 4.18 -14.52
N SER A 36 6.63 4.00 -14.43
CA SER A 36 7.28 2.76 -14.83
C SER A 36 6.89 1.68 -13.82
N MET A 37 5.93 0.82 -14.19
CA MET A 37 5.59 -0.37 -13.42
C MET A 37 6.73 -1.37 -13.58
N ASP A 38 7.52 -1.55 -12.52
CA ASP A 38 8.74 -2.37 -12.56
C ASP A 38 8.43 -3.86 -12.33
N ALA A 39 7.57 -4.14 -11.35
CA ALA A 39 7.16 -5.49 -11.01
C ALA A 39 5.67 -5.52 -10.65
N MET A 40 5.01 -6.61 -11.03
CA MET A 40 3.60 -6.87 -10.77
C MET A 40 3.44 -8.24 -10.15
N VAL A 41 2.69 -8.31 -9.06
CA VAL A 41 2.32 -9.55 -8.39
C VAL A 41 0.81 -9.70 -8.45
N LEU A 42 0.34 -10.82 -8.99
CA LEU A 42 -1.06 -11.23 -8.92
C LEU A 42 -1.29 -12.00 -7.62
N LEU A 43 -2.31 -11.61 -6.86
CA LEU A 43 -2.73 -12.24 -5.62
C LEU A 43 -4.19 -12.69 -5.76
N TYR A 44 -4.44 -13.98 -5.63
CA TYR A 44 -5.79 -14.53 -5.55
C TYR A 44 -6.43 -14.23 -4.19
N GLY A 45 -7.74 -14.47 -4.09
CA GLY A 45 -8.46 -14.24 -2.85
C GLY A 45 -7.98 -15.18 -1.74
N GLY A 46 -7.65 -14.60 -0.58
CA GLY A 46 -7.05 -15.29 0.56
C GLY A 46 -5.52 -15.36 0.55
N GLU A 47 -4.85 -14.89 -0.51
CA GLU A 47 -3.39 -14.86 -0.59
C GLU A 47 -2.81 -13.60 0.04
N ASN A 48 -1.55 -13.70 0.47
CA ASN A 48 -0.77 -12.59 0.99
C ASN A 48 0.63 -12.56 0.36
N ILE A 49 1.26 -11.40 0.43
CA ILE A 49 2.67 -11.23 0.10
C ILE A 49 3.36 -10.43 1.19
N SER A 50 4.56 -10.87 1.55
CA SER A 50 5.44 -10.14 2.46
C SER A 50 6.56 -9.48 1.68
N LEU A 51 6.74 -8.18 1.88
CA LEU A 51 7.79 -7.36 1.28
C LEU A 51 8.75 -6.91 2.37
N VAL A 52 10.05 -7.09 2.12
CA VAL A 52 11.11 -6.59 2.99
C VAL A 52 11.41 -5.15 2.59
N LEU A 53 11.27 -4.22 3.54
CA LEU A 53 11.48 -2.79 3.34
C LEU A 53 12.59 -2.30 4.26
N THR A 54 13.31 -1.26 3.85
CA THR A 54 14.20 -0.52 4.75
C THR A 54 13.37 0.44 5.60
N ALA A 55 13.51 0.36 6.92
CA ALA A 55 12.81 1.23 7.86
C ALA A 55 13.07 2.72 7.57
N GLY A 56 11.98 3.51 7.57
CA GLY A 56 12.03 4.95 7.33
C GLY A 56 12.12 5.37 5.85
N SER A 57 12.38 4.45 4.93
CA SER A 57 12.34 4.70 3.49
C SER A 57 10.91 4.74 2.95
N ALA A 58 10.69 5.53 1.89
CA ALA A 58 9.39 5.63 1.23
C ALA A 58 9.29 4.62 0.08
N TYR A 59 8.21 3.84 0.05
CA TYR A 59 7.91 2.87 -0.99
C TYR A 59 6.53 3.14 -1.58
N ASN A 60 6.40 3.10 -2.91
CA ASN A 60 5.15 3.36 -3.60
C ASN A 60 4.66 2.11 -4.34
N TYR A 61 3.38 1.80 -4.15
CA TYR A 61 2.72 0.68 -4.81
C TYR A 61 1.39 1.12 -5.44
N MET A 62 0.96 0.40 -6.47
CA MET A 62 -0.39 0.48 -7.00
C MET A 62 -1.09 -0.84 -6.77
N VAL A 63 -2.23 -0.81 -6.09
CA VAL A 63 -3.14 -1.94 -5.98
C VAL A 63 -4.25 -1.75 -6.99
N LYS A 64 -4.50 -2.77 -7.82
CA LYS A 64 -5.66 -2.82 -8.71
C LYS A 64 -6.53 -4.00 -8.40
N GLN A 65 -7.84 -3.77 -8.37
CA GLN A 65 -8.84 -4.81 -8.19
C GLN A 65 -10.12 -4.43 -8.93
N HIS A 66 -10.53 -5.27 -9.89
CA HIS A 66 -11.81 -5.17 -10.60
C HIS A 66 -12.13 -3.75 -11.11
N GLY A 67 -11.16 -3.09 -11.75
CA GLY A 67 -11.32 -1.74 -12.30
C GLY A 67 -11.19 -0.59 -11.30
N LYS A 68 -10.92 -0.88 -10.02
CA LYS A 68 -10.53 0.12 -9.02
C LYS A 68 -9.01 0.13 -8.88
N GLU A 69 -8.44 1.32 -8.71
CA GLU A 69 -7.01 1.49 -8.47
C GLU A 69 -6.78 2.28 -7.18
N ALA A 70 -5.72 1.95 -6.46
CA ALA A 70 -5.32 2.67 -5.25
C ALA A 70 -3.80 2.72 -5.16
N ARG A 71 -3.26 3.92 -4.99
CA ARG A 71 -1.85 4.14 -4.70
C ARG A 71 -1.62 4.00 -3.20
N LEU A 72 -0.65 3.18 -2.83
CA LEU A 72 -0.15 3.03 -1.47
C LEU A 72 1.23 3.67 -1.38
N THR A 73 1.41 4.59 -0.44
CA THR A 73 2.73 5.13 -0.08
C THR A 73 3.05 4.70 1.33
N LEU A 74 4.10 3.89 1.47
CA LEU A 74 4.56 3.28 2.71
C LEU A 74 5.80 4.00 3.21
N LYS A 75 5.76 4.49 4.43
CA LYS A 75 6.92 4.98 5.18
C LYS A 75 6.80 4.51 6.63
N VAL A 76 7.36 3.35 6.91
CA VAL A 76 7.15 2.62 8.16
C VAL A 76 8.48 2.35 8.88
N TRP A 77 8.41 2.25 10.21
CA TRP A 77 9.56 1.96 11.10
C TRP A 77 9.40 0.62 11.83
N GLN A 78 8.32 -0.10 11.55
CA GLN A 78 7.96 -1.36 12.20
C GLN A 78 7.15 -2.21 11.23
N ASP A 79 7.08 -3.50 11.51
CA ASP A 79 6.31 -4.45 10.71
C ASP A 79 4.84 -4.03 10.65
N THR A 80 4.27 -4.07 9.46
CA THR A 80 2.92 -3.55 9.20
C THR A 80 2.19 -4.47 8.24
N THR A 81 0.93 -4.75 8.54
CA THR A 81 0.02 -5.50 7.65
C THR A 81 -1.04 -4.55 7.11
N CYS A 82 -1.37 -4.69 5.83
CA CYS A 82 -2.45 -3.98 5.14
C CYS A 82 -3.33 -4.99 4.42
N LYS A 83 -4.64 -4.91 4.65
CA LYS A 83 -5.61 -5.80 4.01
C LYS A 83 -6.30 -5.10 2.86
N MET A 84 -6.83 -5.88 1.91
CA MET A 84 -7.64 -5.32 0.84
C MET A 84 -8.89 -4.60 1.38
N SER A 85 -9.50 -5.11 2.45
CA SER A 85 -10.60 -4.44 3.15
C SER A 85 -10.24 -3.06 3.70
N ASP A 86 -8.96 -2.82 4.04
CA ASP A 86 -8.49 -1.51 4.54
C ASP A 86 -8.42 -0.50 3.39
N ILE A 87 -8.10 -0.97 2.18
CA ILE A 87 -8.03 -0.17 0.95
C ILE A 87 -9.43 0.09 0.40
N TYR A 88 -10.25 -0.94 0.25
CA TYR A 88 -11.62 -0.85 -0.25
C TYR A 88 -12.60 -1.36 0.81
N PRO A 89 -12.96 -0.54 1.80
CA PRO A 89 -13.93 -0.94 2.80
C PRO A 89 -15.30 -1.13 2.15
N ASP A 90 -16.00 -2.21 2.50
CA ASP A 90 -17.36 -2.51 2.03
C ASP A 90 -18.37 -1.41 2.39
N ASN A 91 -18.14 -0.74 3.52
CA ASN A 91 -18.90 0.44 3.95
C ASN A 91 -17.96 1.65 4.03
N PRO A 92 -17.74 2.38 2.93
CA PRO A 92 -16.94 3.59 2.99
C PRO A 92 -17.65 4.62 3.88
N PRO A 93 -16.96 5.26 4.84
CA PRO A 93 -17.52 6.40 5.54
C PRO A 93 -17.87 7.46 4.50
N ARG A 94 -19.12 7.96 4.53
CA ARG A 94 -19.64 8.96 3.59
C ARG A 94 -18.68 10.16 3.57
N PRO A 95 -18.02 10.46 2.43
CA PRO A 95 -17.13 11.61 2.36
C PRO A 95 -17.96 12.89 2.39
N ALA A 96 -17.72 13.75 3.37
CA ALA A 96 -18.13 15.15 3.31
C ALA A 96 -17.16 15.85 2.35
N ASN A 97 -17.60 16.02 1.10
CA ASN A 97 -16.94 16.75 0.00
C ASN A 97 -15.66 16.10 -0.60
N GLY A 98 -15.76 15.84 -1.91
CA GLY A 98 -14.70 15.67 -2.92
C GLY A 98 -13.26 15.41 -2.44
N ALA A 99 -12.75 14.22 -2.81
CA ALA A 99 -11.50 13.57 -2.43
C ALA A 99 -11.62 12.72 -1.16
N CYS A 100 -11.66 11.40 -1.34
CA CYS A 100 -11.75 10.42 -0.25
C CYS A 100 -10.40 10.41 0.49
N SER A 101 -10.37 11.13 1.61
CA SER A 101 -9.15 11.52 2.30
C SER A 101 -8.38 10.35 2.91
N VAL A 102 -7.09 10.41 2.63
CA VAL A 102 -5.95 9.76 3.26
C VAL A 102 -6.10 9.67 4.78
N THR A 103 -6.03 8.46 5.34
CA THR A 103 -5.67 8.28 6.74
C THR A 103 -4.31 7.58 6.79
N PRO A 104 -3.29 8.17 7.45
CA PRO A 104 -2.04 7.48 7.67
C PRO A 104 -2.27 6.35 8.67
N PHE A 105 -2.47 5.13 8.17
CA PHE A 105 -2.56 3.96 9.01
C PHE A 105 -1.15 3.42 9.22
N ARG A 106 -0.58 3.65 10.41
CA ARG A 106 0.76 3.12 10.79
C ARG A 106 1.89 3.50 9.83
N GLY A 107 1.83 4.66 9.18
CA GLY A 107 2.82 5.10 8.19
C GLY A 107 2.48 4.69 6.74
N LEU A 108 1.27 4.18 6.51
CA LEU A 108 0.73 3.82 5.21
C LEU A 108 -0.30 4.87 4.77
N THR A 109 -0.06 5.51 3.64
CA THR A 109 -0.94 6.49 2.99
C THR A 109 -1.67 5.80 1.83
N ILE A 110 -3.00 5.82 1.86
CA ILE A 110 -3.85 5.21 0.81
C ILE A 110 -4.52 6.33 0.02
N THR A 111 -4.28 6.36 -1.29
CA THR A 111 -4.92 7.28 -2.23
C THR A 111 -5.68 6.48 -3.27
N ARG A 112 -7.01 6.49 -3.19
CA ARG A 112 -7.88 5.80 -4.16
C ARG A 112 -7.95 6.62 -5.46
N VAL A 113 -7.73 5.96 -6.59
CA VAL A 113 -7.83 6.55 -7.93
C VAL A 113 -9.05 5.89 -8.57
N THR A 114 -10.18 6.61 -8.55
CA THR A 114 -11.44 6.21 -9.20
C THR A 114 -11.39 6.37 -10.70
#